data_AF-A0A3M2M694-F1
#
_entry.id   AF-A0A3M2M694-F1
#
_cell.length_a   1.000
_cell.length_b   1.000
_cell.length_c   1.000
_cell.angle_alpha   90.00
_cell.angle_beta   90.00
_cell.angle_gamma   90.00
#
_symmetry.space_group_name_H-M   'P 1'
#
loop_
_entity.id
_entity.type
_entity.pdbx_description
1 polymer ?
#
loop_
_entity_poly.entity_id
_entity_poly.type
_entity_poly.pdbx_seq_one_letter_code
_entity_poly.pdbx_strand_id
1 'polypeptide(L)'
;MTRPDHHLTSITDQRPQATIPSTLAQASRDVPPLATAWREIEAEAGDVAELQEHELRMRRVRLGIGAAFFTVGAGITATALASLRPVPHLPAVTVSVVPAAVVAVAALVGLTRLAQDFTIRFTASYQVTRNGWRVRAARRWYAPGSYVRMRNAPDEFGAVLSWANDPACAEPWALIQPNGQAARFVPLHQAQPLPPRSR
;
A
#
# COMPACT_ATOMS: atom_id res chain seq x y z
N MET A 1 41.78 86.71 14.07
CA MET A 1 42.00 85.25 13.91
C MET A 1 41.06 84.54 14.85
N THR A 2 39.88 84.18 14.35
CA THR A 2 38.77 83.57 15.10
C THR A 2 38.76 82.07 14.81
N ARG A 3 38.81 81.26 15.88
CA ARG A 3 38.82 79.79 15.88
C ARG A 3 37.37 79.28 15.86
N PRO A 4 36.97 78.36 14.97
CA PRO A 4 35.65 77.77 15.02
C PRO A 4 35.65 76.55 15.95
N ASP A 5 34.65 76.49 16.82
CA ASP A 5 34.34 75.35 17.68
C ASP A 5 33.68 74.24 16.85
N HIS A 6 34.25 73.03 16.93
CA HIS A 6 33.65 71.83 16.38
C HIS A 6 32.73 71.20 17.44
N HIS A 7 31.42 71.28 17.20
CA HIS A 7 30.41 70.50 17.92
C HIS A 7 30.58 69.01 17.60
N LEU A 8 30.87 68.20 18.62
CA LEU A 8 30.73 66.75 18.59
C LEU A 8 29.23 66.39 18.57
N THR A 9 28.76 65.81 17.47
CA THR A 9 27.48 65.11 17.42
C THR A 9 27.62 63.75 18.11
N SER A 10 26.93 63.61 19.23
CA SER A 10 26.73 62.34 19.93
C SER A 10 25.97 61.37 19.01
N ILE A 11 26.64 60.30 18.57
CA ILE A 11 26.03 59.20 17.83
C ILE A 11 25.31 58.32 18.85
N THR A 12 23.99 58.44 18.89
CA THR A 12 23.11 57.56 19.66
C THR A 12 23.22 56.14 19.09
N ASP A 13 23.76 55.23 19.89
CA ASP A 13 23.85 53.80 19.66
C ASP A 13 22.45 53.16 19.74
N GLN A 14 21.70 53.20 18.62
CA GLN A 14 20.48 52.42 18.45
C GLN A 14 20.84 51.03 17.90
N ARG A 15 21.06 50.09 18.83
CA ARG A 15 21.17 48.66 18.52
C ARG A 15 19.82 48.15 18.01
N PRO A 16 19.71 47.64 16.77
CA PRO A 16 18.46 47.06 16.29
C PRO A 16 18.13 45.82 17.13
N GLN A 17 17.00 45.87 17.86
CA GLN A 17 16.40 44.67 18.41
C GLN A 17 16.00 43.77 17.24
N ALA A 18 16.74 42.68 17.05
CA ALA A 18 16.35 41.61 16.16
C ALA A 18 15.06 40.99 16.73
N THR A 19 13.92 41.38 16.17
CA THR A 19 12.65 40.71 16.37
C THR A 19 12.81 39.30 15.81
N ILE A 20 13.13 38.33 16.66
CA ILE A 20 13.12 36.92 16.29
C ILE A 20 11.66 36.61 15.92
N PRO A 21 11.36 36.22 14.67
CA PRO A 21 9.99 35.95 14.26
C PRO A 21 9.45 34.77 15.07
N SER A 22 8.39 35.03 15.83
CA SER A 22 7.71 34.09 16.73
C SER A 22 7.16 32.83 16.04
N THR A 23 7.23 32.77 14.71
CA THR A 23 6.84 31.63 13.88
C THR A 23 7.75 30.41 14.04
N LEU A 24 9.03 30.58 14.36
CA LEU A 24 9.95 29.44 14.58
C LEU A 24 9.69 28.72 15.91
N ALA A 25 9.19 29.41 16.94
CA ALA A 25 8.88 28.80 18.23
C ALA A 25 7.66 27.87 18.14
N GLN A 26 6.73 28.16 17.22
CA GLN A 26 5.47 27.43 17.08
C GLN A 26 5.61 26.13 16.27
N ALA A 27 6.56 26.09 15.32
CA ALA A 27 6.88 24.86 14.57
C ALA A 27 7.50 23.74 15.43
N SER A 28 8.04 24.06 16.62
CA SER A 28 8.63 23.05 17.52
C SER A 28 7.60 22.31 18.38
N ARG A 29 6.35 22.81 18.48
CA ARG A 29 5.32 22.22 19.34
C ARG A 29 4.53 21.08 18.69
N ASP A 30 4.63 20.93 17.37
CA ASP A 30 3.89 19.90 16.62
C ASP A 30 4.73 18.65 16.33
N VAL A 31 5.95 18.57 16.85
CA VAL A 31 6.75 17.33 16.78
C VAL A 31 6.26 16.41 17.89
N PRO A 32 5.56 15.30 17.58
CA PRO A 32 5.18 14.34 18.59
C PRO A 32 6.43 13.84 19.31
N PRO A 33 6.38 13.58 20.62
CA PRO A 33 7.54 13.09 21.36
C PRO A 33 8.12 11.87 20.64
N LEU A 34 9.45 11.80 20.49
CA LEU A 34 10.12 10.72 19.73
C LEU A 34 9.57 9.33 20.10
N ALA A 35 9.24 9.10 21.37
CA ALA A 35 8.65 7.86 21.86
C ALA A 35 7.30 7.49 21.22
N THR A 36 6.43 8.45 20.85
CA THR A 36 5.17 8.15 20.16
C THR A 36 5.39 7.90 18.68
N ALA A 37 6.32 8.62 18.05
CA ALA A 37 6.70 8.38 16.65
C ALA A 37 7.28 6.97 16.46
N TRP A 38 8.13 6.50 17.40
CA TRP A 38 8.67 5.14 17.36
C TRP A 38 7.59 4.07 17.49
N ARG A 39 6.61 4.25 18.38
CA ARG A 39 5.49 3.30 18.51
C ARG A 39 4.60 3.24 17.28
N GLU A 40 4.40 4.37 16.60
CA GLU A 40 3.66 4.40 15.33
C GLU A 40 4.42 3.63 14.24
N ILE A 41 5.74 3.84 14.13
CA ILE A 41 6.57 3.11 13.17
C ILE A 41 6.58 1.61 13.46
N GLU A 42 6.70 1.21 14.73
CA GLU A 42 6.65 -0.21 15.13
C GLU A 42 5.28 -0.84 14.82
N ALA A 43 4.18 -0.11 15.08
CA ALA A 43 2.84 -0.58 14.76
C ALA A 43 2.62 -0.72 13.24
N GLU A 44 3.11 0.24 12.45
CA GLU A 44 3.05 0.19 10.99
C GLU A 44 3.93 -0.93 10.42
N ALA A 45 5.13 -1.13 10.98
CA ALA A 45 6.02 -2.22 10.58
C ALA A 45 5.43 -3.60 10.89
N GLY A 46 4.82 -3.78 12.06
CA GLY A 46 4.09 -5.00 12.40
C GLY A 46 2.92 -5.26 11.46
N ASP A 47 2.15 -4.23 11.13
CA ASP A 47 1.00 -4.33 10.23
C ASP A 47 1.40 -4.66 8.78
N VAL A 48 2.54 -4.14 8.30
CA VAL A 48 3.08 -4.50 6.97
C VAL A 48 3.65 -5.93 6.97
N ALA A 49 4.30 -6.35 8.05
CA ALA A 49 4.79 -7.72 8.19
C ALA A 49 3.63 -8.74 8.19
N GLU A 50 2.54 -8.43 8.89
CA GLU A 50 1.33 -9.26 8.89
C GLU A 50 0.70 -9.35 7.48
N LEU A 51 0.64 -8.23 6.75
CA LEU A 51 0.18 -8.24 5.35
C LEU A 51 1.04 -9.12 4.46
N GLN A 52 2.35 -9.09 4.63
CA GLN A 52 3.27 -9.88 3.81
C GLN A 52 3.19 -11.36 4.16
N GLU A 53 3.09 -11.71 5.44
CA GLU A 53 2.86 -13.10 5.85
C GLU A 53 1.54 -13.61 5.27
N HIS A 54 0.51 -12.76 5.27
CA HIS A 54 -0.77 -13.09 4.67
C HIS A 54 -0.65 -13.28 3.14
N GLU A 55 0.11 -12.42 2.44
CA GLU A 55 0.39 -12.58 1.01
C GLU A 55 1.16 -13.87 0.71
N LEU A 56 2.20 -14.20 1.50
CA LEU A 56 2.97 -15.43 1.33
C LEU A 56 2.11 -16.67 1.60
N ARG A 57 1.29 -16.66 2.65
CA ARG A 57 0.35 -17.74 2.97
C ARG A 57 -0.65 -17.92 1.82
N MET A 58 -1.17 -16.82 1.27
CA MET A 58 -2.08 -16.82 0.12
C MET A 58 -1.39 -17.29 -1.17
N ARG A 59 -0.11 -16.95 -1.42
CA ARG A 59 0.66 -17.49 -2.55
C ARG A 59 0.81 -19.01 -2.45
N ARG A 60 1.10 -19.55 -1.26
CA ARG A 60 1.15 -21.00 -1.03
C ARG A 60 -0.22 -21.65 -1.28
N VAL A 61 -1.30 -21.03 -0.81
CA VAL A 61 -2.66 -21.49 -1.06
C VAL A 61 -3.00 -21.45 -2.55
N ARG A 62 -2.61 -20.40 -3.30
CA ARG A 62 -2.77 -20.33 -4.77
C ARG A 62 -2.06 -21.46 -5.50
N LEU A 63 -0.83 -21.79 -5.09
CA LEU A 63 -0.07 -22.91 -5.67
C LEU A 63 -0.73 -24.26 -5.36
N GLY A 64 -1.18 -24.46 -4.11
CA GLY A 64 -1.86 -25.70 -3.71
C GLY A 64 -3.19 -25.91 -4.44
N ILE A 65 -3.99 -24.84 -4.58
CA ILE A 65 -5.27 -24.88 -5.29
C ILE A 65 -5.04 -25.13 -6.78
N GLY A 66 -4.07 -24.46 -7.40
CA GLY A 66 -3.72 -24.68 -8.81
C GLY A 66 -3.29 -26.13 -9.08
N ALA A 67 -2.50 -26.72 -8.18
CA ALA A 67 -2.09 -28.12 -8.28
C ALA A 67 -3.27 -29.09 -8.15
N ALA A 68 -4.14 -28.90 -7.14
CA ALA A 68 -5.30 -29.75 -6.93
C ALA A 68 -6.25 -29.77 -8.14
N PHE A 69 -6.50 -28.61 -8.75
CA PHE A 69 -7.35 -28.52 -9.93
C PHE A 69 -6.69 -29.07 -11.20
N PHE A 70 -5.37 -28.94 -11.36
CA PHE A 70 -4.66 -29.61 -12.46
C PHE A 70 -4.81 -31.13 -12.36
N THR A 71 -4.66 -31.70 -11.17
CA THR A 71 -4.88 -33.15 -10.96
C THR A 71 -6.32 -33.58 -11.25
N VAL A 72 -7.34 -32.81 -10.84
CA VAL A 72 -8.74 -33.12 -11.13
C VAL A 72 -9.05 -33.01 -12.62
N GLY A 73 -8.59 -31.94 -13.28
CA GLY A 73 -8.78 -31.74 -14.72
C GLY A 73 -8.09 -32.82 -15.56
N ALA A 74 -6.86 -33.20 -15.20
CA ALA A 74 -6.15 -34.31 -15.82
C ALA A 74 -6.90 -35.65 -15.61
N GLY A 75 -7.44 -35.90 -14.42
CA GLY A 75 -8.24 -37.09 -14.13
C GLY A 75 -9.51 -37.16 -14.97
N ILE A 76 -10.26 -36.06 -15.09
CA ILE A 76 -11.48 -35.99 -15.93
C ILE A 76 -11.12 -36.21 -17.40
N THR A 77 -10.04 -35.59 -17.88
CA THR A 77 -9.59 -35.71 -19.29
C THR A 77 -9.14 -37.14 -19.60
N ALA A 78 -8.38 -37.77 -18.70
CA ALA A 78 -7.97 -39.17 -18.82
C ALA A 78 -9.17 -40.13 -18.79
N THR A 79 -10.15 -39.88 -17.92
CA THR A 79 -11.38 -40.68 -17.83
C THR A 79 -12.24 -40.51 -19.08
N ALA A 80 -12.34 -39.30 -19.63
CA ALA A 80 -13.05 -39.01 -20.88
C ALA A 80 -12.37 -39.68 -22.08
N LEU A 81 -11.04 -39.63 -22.17
CA LEU A 81 -10.29 -40.36 -23.20
C LEU A 81 -10.47 -41.87 -23.08
N ALA A 82 -10.48 -42.41 -21.86
CA ALA A 82 -10.65 -43.85 -21.61
C ALA A 82 -12.08 -44.34 -21.88
N SER A 83 -13.08 -43.48 -21.75
CA SER A 83 -14.49 -43.79 -22.02
C SER A 83 -14.91 -43.56 -23.47
N LEU A 84 -14.07 -42.91 -24.28
CA LEU A 84 -14.14 -42.93 -25.75
C LEU A 84 -13.67 -44.29 -26.30
N ARG A 85 -14.40 -45.37 -25.97
CA ARG A 85 -14.34 -46.58 -26.79
C ARG A 85 -15.04 -46.28 -28.12
N PRO A 86 -14.46 -46.65 -29.28
CA PRO A 86 -15.12 -46.46 -30.56
C PRO A 86 -16.32 -47.40 -30.66
N VAL A 87 -17.50 -46.92 -30.27
CA VAL A 87 -18.76 -47.63 -30.48
C VAL A 87 -19.31 -47.16 -31.84
N PRO A 88 -19.39 -48.02 -32.86
CA PRO A 88 -19.61 -47.58 -34.24
C PRO A 88 -21.04 -47.11 -34.58
N HIS A 89 -21.93 -46.93 -33.60
CA HIS A 89 -23.38 -46.80 -33.88
C HIS A 89 -24.15 -45.79 -33.01
N LEU A 90 -23.50 -44.96 -32.18
CA LEU A 90 -24.22 -43.98 -31.34
C LEU A 90 -24.12 -42.56 -31.92
N PRO A 91 -25.25 -41.89 -32.19
CA PRO A 91 -25.26 -40.54 -32.77
C PRO A 91 -24.92 -39.49 -31.71
N ALA A 92 -23.85 -38.74 -31.97
CA ALA A 92 -23.53 -37.34 -31.62
C ALA A 92 -23.79 -36.72 -30.21
N VAL A 93 -24.58 -37.33 -29.32
CA VAL A 93 -25.06 -36.69 -28.08
C VAL A 93 -24.00 -36.70 -26.96
N THR A 94 -23.08 -37.66 -26.96
CA THR A 94 -21.95 -37.73 -26.01
C THR A 94 -20.83 -36.72 -26.30
N VAL A 95 -20.81 -36.10 -27.48
CA VAL A 95 -19.75 -35.15 -27.89
C VAL A 95 -19.94 -33.75 -27.24
N SER A 96 -21.14 -33.42 -26.75
CA SER A 96 -21.47 -32.09 -26.22
C SER A 96 -21.20 -31.92 -24.70
N VAL A 97 -21.25 -33.01 -23.92
CA VAL A 97 -21.12 -32.93 -22.45
C VAL A 97 -19.68 -32.66 -22.01
N VAL A 98 -18.70 -33.23 -22.72
CA VAL A 98 -17.27 -33.06 -22.38
C VAL A 98 -16.81 -31.61 -22.57
N PRO A 99 -17.07 -30.93 -23.71
CA PRO A 99 -16.77 -29.51 -23.86
C PRO A 99 -17.48 -28.64 -22.81
N ALA A 100 -18.75 -28.92 -22.52
CA ALA A 100 -19.52 -28.16 -21.53
C ALA A 100 -18.93 -28.30 -20.11
N ALA A 101 -18.50 -29.51 -19.73
CA ALA A 101 -17.85 -29.75 -18.45
C ALA A 101 -16.48 -29.05 -18.36
N VAL A 102 -15.68 -29.06 -19.43
CA VAL A 102 -14.39 -28.34 -19.47
C VAL A 102 -14.59 -26.82 -19.32
N VAL A 103 -15.58 -26.25 -20.02
CA VAL A 103 -15.91 -24.83 -19.91
C VAL A 103 -16.41 -24.47 -18.51
N ALA A 104 -17.25 -25.30 -17.89
CA ALA A 104 -17.74 -25.08 -16.54
C ALA A 104 -16.60 -25.10 -15.51
N VAL A 105 -15.68 -26.06 -15.62
CA VAL A 105 -14.48 -26.12 -14.76
C VAL A 105 -13.60 -24.90 -14.98
N ALA A 106 -13.33 -24.51 -16.23
CA ALA A 106 -12.53 -23.33 -16.54
C ALA A 106 -13.16 -22.04 -15.99
N ALA A 107 -14.48 -21.88 -16.09
CA ALA A 107 -15.21 -20.75 -15.52
C ALA A 107 -15.11 -20.71 -14.00
N LEU A 108 -15.24 -21.85 -13.32
CA LEU A 108 -15.09 -21.96 -11.87
C LEU A 108 -13.66 -21.60 -11.41
N VAL A 109 -12.65 -22.02 -12.19
CA VAL A 109 -11.25 -21.65 -11.95
C VAL A 109 -11.02 -20.15 -12.17
N GLY A 110 -11.59 -19.57 -13.23
CA GLY A 110 -11.52 -18.13 -13.47
C GLY A 110 -12.15 -17.32 -12.32
N LEU A 111 -13.31 -17.75 -11.85
CA LEU A 111 -14.06 -17.06 -10.80
C LEU A 111 -13.38 -17.16 -9.43
N THR A 112 -12.82 -18.33 -9.10
CA THR A 112 -12.04 -18.52 -7.86
C THR A 112 -10.76 -17.70 -7.86
N ARG A 113 -10.03 -17.63 -8.99
CA ARG A 113 -8.87 -16.74 -9.12
C ARG A 113 -9.24 -15.27 -8.97
N LEU A 114 -10.32 -14.83 -9.61
CA LEU A 114 -10.79 -13.45 -9.54
C LEU A 114 -11.20 -13.08 -8.11
N ALA A 115 -11.93 -13.96 -7.42
CA ALA A 115 -12.29 -13.78 -6.02
C ALA A 115 -11.05 -13.66 -5.12
N GLN A 116 -10.04 -14.53 -5.29
CA GLN A 116 -8.80 -14.48 -4.54
C GLN A 116 -8.00 -13.19 -4.79
N ASP A 117 -7.87 -12.78 -6.05
CA ASP A 117 -7.20 -11.54 -6.43
C ASP A 117 -7.90 -10.32 -5.82
N PHE A 118 -9.23 -10.33 -5.83
CA PHE A 118 -10.03 -9.31 -5.18
C PHE A 118 -9.82 -9.30 -3.67
N THR A 119 -9.87 -10.45 -3.01
CA THR A 119 -9.63 -10.55 -1.56
C THR A 119 -8.26 -10.00 -1.18
N ILE A 120 -7.20 -10.35 -1.92
CA ILE A 120 -5.84 -9.89 -1.64
C ILE A 120 -5.71 -8.39 -1.83
N ARG A 121 -6.24 -7.86 -2.94
CA ARG A 121 -6.25 -6.41 -3.16
C ARG A 121 -7.05 -5.70 -2.07
N PHE A 122 -8.14 -6.30 -1.62
CA PHE A 122 -8.98 -5.75 -0.57
C PHE A 122 -8.27 -5.76 0.79
N THR A 123 -7.70 -6.88 1.23
CA THR A 123 -6.99 -6.98 2.52
C THR A 123 -5.72 -6.15 2.56
N ALA A 124 -4.99 -6.06 1.44
CA ALA A 124 -3.81 -5.19 1.34
C ALA A 124 -4.17 -3.69 1.34
N SER A 125 -5.39 -3.34 0.91
CA SER A 125 -5.82 -1.95 0.80
C SER A 125 -6.64 -1.45 1.98
N TYR A 126 -7.33 -2.34 2.69
CA TYR A 126 -8.28 -2.01 3.75
C TYR A 126 -7.94 -2.73 5.05
N GLN A 127 -7.91 -1.97 6.13
CA GLN A 127 -7.90 -2.50 7.48
C GLN A 127 -9.35 -2.60 7.97
N VAL A 128 -9.76 -3.79 8.39
CA VAL A 128 -11.09 -4.01 8.97
C VAL A 128 -10.96 -3.93 10.48
N THR A 129 -11.43 -2.83 11.06
CA THR A 129 -11.49 -2.67 12.52
C THR A 129 -12.90 -2.99 13.01
N ARG A 130 -12.99 -3.82 14.05
CA ARG A 130 -14.27 -4.18 14.69
C ARG A 130 -14.34 -3.47 16.03
N ASN A 131 -15.28 -2.53 16.16
CA ASN A 131 -15.56 -1.86 17.44
C ASN A 131 -16.94 -2.30 17.94
N GLY A 132 -16.96 -3.33 18.79
CA GLY A 132 -18.18 -4.02 19.23
C GLY A 132 -18.92 -4.69 18.06
N TRP A 133 -20.13 -4.21 17.78
CA TRP A 133 -20.98 -4.67 16.67
C TRP A 133 -20.73 -3.94 15.34
N ARG A 134 -19.95 -2.85 15.35
CA ARG A 134 -19.68 -2.07 14.14
C ARG A 134 -18.40 -2.57 13.48
N VAL A 135 -18.53 -2.96 12.22
CA VAL A 135 -17.40 -3.27 11.34
C VAL A 135 -17.08 -2.02 10.53
N ARG A 136 -15.87 -1.49 10.66
CA ARG A 136 -15.40 -0.34 9.89
C ARG A 136 -14.21 -0.77 9.04
N ALA A 137 -14.39 -0.74 7.72
CA ALA A 137 -13.28 -0.84 6.79
C ALA A 137 -12.68 0.56 6.60
N ALA A 138 -11.42 0.74 6.98
CA ALA A 138 -10.66 1.96 6.72
C ALA A 138 -9.56 1.63 5.70
N ARG A 139 -9.41 2.47 4.67
CA ARG A 139 -8.33 2.28 3.68
C ARG A 139 -6.99 2.60 4.35
N ARG A 140 -6.01 1.71 4.22
CA ARG A 140 -4.64 1.95 4.69
C ARG A 140 -4.04 3.10 3.88
N TRP A 141 -3.37 4.03 4.53
CA TRP A 141 -2.85 5.22 3.84
C TRP A 141 -1.73 4.87 2.86
N TYR A 142 -1.00 3.79 3.13
CA TYR A 142 0.03 3.21 2.25
C TYR A 142 -0.52 2.15 1.28
N ALA A 143 -1.84 2.02 1.16
CA ALA A 143 -2.45 1.15 0.15
C ALA A 143 -2.18 1.68 -1.27
N PRO A 144 -2.01 0.81 -2.28
CA PRO A 144 -1.97 1.22 -3.67
C PRO A 144 -3.18 2.08 -4.06
N GLY A 145 -2.92 3.19 -4.76
CA GLY A 145 -3.90 4.20 -5.17
C GLY A 145 -4.29 5.20 -4.07
N SER A 146 -3.62 5.20 -2.92
CA SER A 146 -3.70 6.28 -1.94
C SER A 146 -2.73 7.41 -2.28
N TYR A 147 -3.05 8.63 -1.86
CA TYR A 147 -2.15 9.77 -1.98
C TYR A 147 -1.48 10.04 -0.63
N VAL A 148 -0.20 10.35 -0.68
CA VAL A 148 0.63 10.60 0.51
C VAL A 148 1.44 11.87 0.32
N ARG A 149 1.85 12.46 1.44
CA ARG A 149 2.76 13.60 1.49
C ARG A 149 4.12 13.12 2.00
N MET A 150 5.20 13.62 1.41
CA MET A 150 6.55 13.31 1.89
C MET A 150 6.86 14.16 3.13
N ARG A 151 7.40 13.54 4.19
CA ARG A 151 7.82 14.26 5.42
C ARG A 151 9.00 15.19 5.16
N ASN A 152 9.96 14.72 4.35
CA ASN A 152 11.18 15.47 4.05
C ASN A 152 10.98 16.56 2.97
N ALA A 153 9.85 16.54 2.27
CA ALA A 153 9.47 17.49 1.25
C ALA A 153 7.95 17.74 1.33
N PRO A 154 7.49 18.62 2.25
CA PRO A 154 6.06 18.77 2.54
C PRO A 154 5.23 19.28 1.35
N ASP A 155 5.87 19.91 0.36
CA ASP A 155 5.22 20.32 -0.89
C ASP A 155 5.14 19.19 -1.94
N GLU A 156 5.79 18.05 -1.68
CA GLU A 156 5.80 16.88 -2.56
C GLU A 156 4.70 15.89 -2.17
N PHE A 157 3.81 15.64 -3.12
CA PHE A 157 2.75 14.64 -3.01
C PHE A 157 3.01 13.52 -4.01
N GLY A 158 2.59 12.31 -3.64
CA GLY A 158 2.72 11.17 -4.52
C GLY A 158 1.59 10.17 -4.37
N ALA A 159 1.36 9.42 -5.44
CA ALA A 159 0.47 8.27 -5.43
C ALA A 159 1.26 7.03 -5.02
N VAL A 160 0.75 6.29 -4.04
CA VAL A 160 1.30 4.99 -3.67
C VAL A 160 0.92 3.98 -4.75
N LEU A 161 1.90 3.31 -5.33
CA LEU A 161 1.70 2.30 -6.38
C LEU A 161 1.79 0.88 -5.82
N SER A 162 2.69 0.67 -4.86
CA SER A 162 2.93 -0.63 -4.23
C SER A 162 3.64 -0.42 -2.88
N TRP A 163 3.77 -1.49 -2.11
CA TRP A 163 4.56 -1.52 -0.88
C TRP A 163 5.41 -2.79 -0.88
N ALA A 164 6.54 -2.72 -0.18
CA ALA A 164 7.49 -3.80 -0.05
C ALA A 164 8.00 -3.85 1.38
N ASN A 165 8.19 -5.06 1.89
CA ASN A 165 8.81 -5.29 3.17
C ASN A 165 9.85 -6.40 2.96
N ASP A 166 11.10 -6.01 2.79
CA ASP A 166 12.19 -6.97 2.63
C ASP A 166 12.78 -7.22 4.02
N PRO A 167 12.89 -8.46 4.50
CA PRO A 167 13.57 -8.75 5.77
C PRO A 167 15.04 -8.31 5.78
N ALA A 168 15.66 -8.05 4.63
CA ALA A 168 16.99 -7.42 4.54
C ALA A 168 16.96 -5.91 4.77
N CYS A 169 15.80 -5.26 4.64
CA CYS A 169 15.61 -3.85 4.95
C CYS A 169 15.25 -3.67 6.44
N ALA A 170 15.76 -2.61 7.05
CA ALA A 170 15.49 -2.29 8.46
C ALA A 170 14.03 -1.86 8.72
N GLU A 171 13.28 -1.52 7.67
CA GLU A 171 11.94 -0.96 7.74
C GLU A 171 11.16 -1.20 6.46
N PRO A 172 9.82 -1.07 6.46
CA PRO A 172 9.00 -1.27 5.28
C PRO A 172 9.00 -0.03 4.36
N TRP A 173 8.83 -0.27 3.05
CA TRP A 173 8.95 0.72 1.99
C TRP A 173 7.66 0.79 1.14
N ALA A 174 7.40 1.96 0.57
CA ALA A 174 6.34 2.19 -0.40
C ALA A 174 6.94 2.63 -1.74
N LEU A 175 6.47 2.06 -2.84
CA LEU A 175 6.74 2.57 -4.18
C LEU A 175 5.78 3.74 -4.44
N ILE A 176 6.32 4.95 -4.49
CA ILE A 176 5.54 6.18 -4.64
C ILE A 176 5.93 6.86 -5.95
N GLN A 177 4.93 7.35 -6.68
CA GLN A 177 5.10 8.21 -7.83
C GLN A 177 4.79 9.67 -7.46
N PRO A 178 5.81 10.52 -7.24
CA PRO A 178 5.60 11.91 -6.89
C PRO A 178 5.29 12.75 -8.14
N ASN A 179 4.23 13.55 -8.10
CA ASN A 179 3.87 14.60 -9.08
C ASN A 179 4.35 14.39 -10.54
N GLY A 180 4.02 13.25 -11.17
CA GLY A 180 4.36 12.96 -12.57
C GLY A 180 5.82 12.57 -12.84
N GLN A 181 6.64 12.43 -11.81
CA GLN A 181 8.01 11.90 -11.91
C GLN A 181 8.02 10.37 -11.95
N ALA A 182 9.22 9.79 -12.08
CA ALA A 182 9.44 8.36 -11.99
C ALA A 182 9.09 7.84 -10.58
N ALA A 183 8.52 6.64 -10.52
CA ALA A 183 8.23 5.99 -9.26
C ALA A 183 9.54 5.62 -8.53
N ARG A 184 9.58 5.84 -7.23
CA ARG A 184 10.73 5.52 -6.37
C ARG A 184 10.28 4.84 -5.09
N PHE A 185 11.11 3.94 -4.58
CA PHE A 185 10.90 3.35 -3.25
C PHE A 185 11.27 4.38 -2.19
N VAL A 186 10.35 4.58 -1.24
CA VAL A 186 10.51 5.50 -0.12
C VAL A 186 10.16 4.74 1.16
N PRO A 187 10.96 4.85 2.23
CA PRO A 187 10.60 4.27 3.52
C PRO A 187 9.27 4.83 4.05
N LEU A 188 8.46 3.99 4.68
CA LEU A 188 7.13 4.40 5.15
C LEU A 188 7.20 5.57 6.14
N HIS A 189 8.20 5.62 7.02
CA HIS A 189 8.38 6.73 7.96
C HIS A 189 8.63 8.08 7.28
N GLN A 190 9.12 8.09 6.03
CA GLN A 190 9.34 9.32 5.25
C GLN A 190 8.09 9.79 4.51
N ALA A 191 7.02 8.99 4.51
CA ALA A 191 5.72 9.35 4.00
C ALA A 191 4.72 9.53 5.15
N GLN A 192 3.62 10.22 4.87
CA GLN A 192 2.53 10.35 5.83
C GLN A 192 1.19 10.45 5.10
N PRO A 193 0.09 10.03 5.77
CA PRO A 193 -1.26 10.23 5.24
C PRO A 193 -1.52 11.72 4.99
N LEU A 194 -2.26 12.00 3.91
CA LEU A 194 -2.89 13.30 3.74
C LEU A 194 -3.93 13.51 4.86
N PRO A 195 -3.98 14.70 5.47
CA PRO A 195 -5.01 14.99 6.46
C PRO A 195 -6.39 14.83 5.82
N PRO A 196 -7.38 14.28 6.56
CA PRO A 196 -8.73 14.17 6.07
C PRO A 196 -9.23 15.57 5.71
N ARG A 197 -9.75 15.74 4.48
CA ARG A 197 -10.40 17.00 4.10
C ARG A 197 -11.58 17.21 5.06
N SER A 198 -11.50 18.23 5.91
CA SER A 198 -12.65 18.73 6.66
C SER A 198 -13.72 19.11 5.64
N ARG A 199 -14.80 18.34 5.58
CA ARG A 199 -16.00 18.72 4.84
C ARG A 199 -16.84 19.64 5.67
#